data_AF-A0A1R1IFQ2-F1
#
_entry.id   AF-A0A1R1IFQ2-F1
#
_cell.length_a   1.000
_cell.length_b   1.000
_cell.length_c   1.000
_cell.angle_alpha   90.00
_cell.angle_beta   90.00
_cell.angle_gamma   90.00
#
_symmetry.space_group_name_H-M   'P 1'
#
loop_
_entity.id
_entity.type
_entity.pdbx_description
1 polymer ?
#
loop_
_entity_poly.entity_id
_entity_poly.type
_entity_poly.pdbx_seq_one_letter_code
_entity_poly.pdbx_strand_id
1 'polypeptide(L)'
;MAEVDNEYVTKMVTVVRGLEARSIKKWEDLGWQFVSRDELPMLRTQLEFRRVKPKTPCLLLSGLAAVGVVGIATLGIMNPGADPNDRAEEPAPAATVAAVGTPSVVTASVGTPSQQTAETTEDTYTYEGPDYEVVVVDSAVGPAALDQYWIYTPAIEGSAAGHRDQAKAIIQDLAHKAGSDKFIAQIVTDKEIALAESISTYEAFVKQHGDDYVVNDILEKEVTGWVAAYTGGFDSETGAASDADSAFEALWWPYGDTESEEWRPAA
;
A
#
# COMPACT_ATOMS: atom_id res chain seq x y z
N MET A 1 -18.47 22.71 17.95
CA MET A 1 -17.11 22.24 17.65
C MET A 1 -17.04 20.82 18.20
N ALA A 2 -16.91 19.81 17.35
CA ALA A 2 -16.77 18.43 17.82
C ALA A 2 -15.31 18.20 18.20
N GLU A 3 -15.03 17.91 19.47
CA GLU A 3 -13.75 17.32 19.89
C GLU A 3 -13.63 15.97 19.19
N VAL A 4 -12.65 15.84 18.29
CA VAL A 4 -12.27 14.54 17.75
C VAL A 4 -11.49 13.85 18.86
N ASP A 5 -12.20 13.00 19.62
CA ASP A 5 -11.62 12.17 20.66
C ASP A 5 -10.60 11.23 19.98
N ASN A 6 -9.31 11.49 20.12
CA ASN A 6 -8.26 10.64 19.55
C ASN A 6 -7.81 9.68 20.65
N GLU A 7 -7.97 8.38 20.41
CA GLU A 7 -7.43 7.37 21.31
C GLU A 7 -5.91 7.32 21.09
N TYR A 8 -5.11 7.22 22.16
CA TYR A 8 -3.64 7.21 22.08
C TYR A 8 -3.11 5.85 22.53
N VAL A 9 -2.09 5.34 21.84
CA VAL A 9 -1.29 4.20 22.29
C VAL A 9 -0.01 4.75 22.93
N THR A 10 0.32 4.29 24.12
CA THR A 10 1.51 4.69 24.85
C THR A 10 2.56 3.57 24.85
N LYS A 11 3.84 3.92 24.71
CA LYS A 11 4.97 2.99 24.77
C LYS A 11 6.05 3.52 25.72
N MET A 12 6.59 2.63 26.54
CA MET A 12 7.68 2.93 27.47
C MET A 12 8.98 2.34 26.97
N VAL A 13 10.01 3.17 26.83
CA VAL A 13 11.33 2.77 26.34
C VAL A 13 12.37 3.12 27.39
N THR A 14 13.17 2.14 27.83
CA THR A 14 14.26 2.39 28.78
C THR A 14 15.58 2.56 28.03
N VAL A 15 16.28 3.66 28.29
CA VAL A 15 17.54 4.01 27.64
C VAL A 15 18.61 4.37 28.67
N VAL A 16 19.88 4.32 28.25
CA VAL A 16 20.99 4.81 29.07
C VAL A 16 21.00 6.34 29.04
N ARG A 17 21.22 6.96 30.21
CA ARG A 17 21.27 8.40 30.38
C ARG A 17 22.37 9.00 29.49
N GLY A 18 21.99 9.99 28.68
CA GLY A 18 22.83 10.59 27.64
C GLY A 18 22.54 10.10 26.22
N LEU A 19 21.73 9.04 26.03
CA LEU A 19 21.29 8.53 24.71
C LEU A 19 19.82 8.84 24.39
N GLU A 20 19.16 9.65 25.21
CA GLU A 20 17.74 9.98 25.07
C GLU A 20 17.46 10.67 23.74
N ALA A 21 18.28 11.65 23.33
CA ALA A 21 18.03 12.40 22.10
C ALA A 21 18.04 11.52 20.84
N ARG A 22 18.94 10.52 20.78
CA ARG A 22 18.98 9.55 19.68
C ARG A 22 17.74 8.65 19.68
N SER A 23 17.33 8.23 20.87
CA SER A 23 16.17 7.36 21.04
C SER A 23 14.87 8.10 20.72
N ILE A 24 14.72 9.32 21.23
CA ILE A 24 13.60 10.22 20.91
C ILE A 24 13.52 10.42 19.40
N LYS A 25 14.62 10.82 18.76
CA LYS A 25 14.65 11.01 17.31
C LYS A 25 14.26 9.73 16.55
N LYS A 26 14.81 8.58 16.94
CA LYS A 26 14.45 7.29 16.33
C LYS A 26 12.95 7.02 16.42
N TRP A 27 12.33 7.25 17.58
CA TRP A 27 10.91 7.00 17.77
C TRP A 27 10.02 8.05 17.09
N GLU A 28 10.45 9.31 17.05
CA GLU A 28 9.79 10.39 16.28
C GLU A 28 9.83 10.12 14.78
N ASP A 29 10.97 9.65 14.25
CA ASP A 29 11.10 9.24 12.84
C ASP A 29 10.16 8.05 12.52
N LEU A 30 9.75 7.25 13.52
CA LEU A 30 8.76 6.18 13.42
C LEU A 30 7.31 6.63 13.72
N GLY A 31 7.08 7.95 13.78
CA GLY A 31 5.76 8.54 13.99
C GLY A 31 5.27 8.52 15.44
N TRP A 32 6.13 8.21 16.41
CA TRP A 32 5.80 8.30 17.84
C TRP A 32 6.13 9.68 18.39
N GLN A 33 5.22 10.25 19.19
CA GLN A 33 5.44 11.53 19.86
C GLN A 33 6.02 11.30 21.25
N PHE A 34 7.11 11.97 21.57
CA PHE A 34 7.63 11.98 22.93
C PHE A 34 6.63 12.68 23.89
N VAL A 35 6.34 12.04 25.03
CA VAL A 35 5.39 12.52 26.03
C VAL A 35 6.12 12.95 27.29
N SER A 36 6.87 12.04 27.89
CA SER A 36 7.47 12.25 29.19
C SER A 36 8.78 11.48 29.34
N ARG A 37 9.59 11.95 30.30
CA ARG A 37 10.88 11.38 30.64
C ARG A 37 10.94 11.21 32.15
N ASP A 38 11.18 9.99 32.58
CA ASP A 38 11.38 9.66 33.99
C ASP A 38 12.81 9.17 34.23
N GLU A 39 13.48 9.81 35.17
CA GLU A 39 14.83 9.40 35.56
C GLU A 39 14.78 8.15 36.45
N LEU A 40 15.39 7.07 35.99
CA LEU A 40 15.52 5.84 36.75
C LEU A 40 16.90 5.76 37.44
N PRO A 41 17.03 4.92 38.49
CA PRO A 41 18.31 4.59 39.09
C PRO A 41 19.30 4.00 38.08
N MET A 42 20.60 3.98 38.43
CA MET A 42 21.65 3.34 37.64
C MET A 42 21.84 3.91 36.22
N LEU A 43 21.83 5.24 36.07
CA LEU A 43 22.06 5.93 34.79
C LEU A 43 21.09 5.48 33.69
N ARG A 44 19.85 5.15 34.06
CA ARG A 44 18.78 4.85 33.10
C ARG A 44 17.75 5.95 33.09
N THR A 45 17.06 6.04 31.97
CA THR A 45 15.98 6.99 31.74
C THR A 45 14.86 6.21 31.06
N GLN A 46 13.64 6.31 31.58
CA GLN A 46 12.44 5.82 30.92
C GLN A 46 11.86 6.96 30.09
N LEU A 47 11.53 6.67 28.84
CA LEU A 47 10.91 7.59 27.90
C LEU A 47 9.51 7.06 27.59
N GLU A 48 8.52 7.90 27.80
CA GLU A 48 7.14 7.65 27.39
C GLU A 48 6.92 8.28 26.03
N PHE A 49 6.39 7.48 25.11
CA PHE A 49 5.95 7.93 23.81
C PHE A 49 4.47 7.66 23.65
N ARG A 50 3.77 8.50 22.90
CA ARG A 50 2.42 8.23 22.45
C ARG A 50 2.33 8.35 20.95
N ARG A 51 1.46 7.57 20.34
CA ARG A 51 1.03 7.77 18.97
C ARG A 51 -0.49 7.79 18.96
N VAL A 52 -1.08 8.57 18.06
CA VAL A 52 -2.53 8.46 17.83
C VAL A 52 -2.79 7.01 17.45
N LYS A 53 -3.66 6.34 18.20
CA LYS A 53 -4.12 5.00 17.85
C LYS A 53 -4.73 5.14 16.45
N PRO A 54 -4.19 4.47 15.44
CA PRO A 54 -4.80 4.53 14.12
C PRO A 54 -6.25 4.05 14.30
N LYS A 55 -7.21 4.97 14.14
CA LYS A 55 -8.64 4.67 14.17
C LYS A 55 -9.07 4.14 12.81
N THR A 56 -8.34 3.15 12.33
CA THR A 56 -8.59 2.45 11.09
C THR A 56 -7.73 1.18 11.14
N PRO A 57 -8.22 0.04 10.64
CA PRO A 57 -7.35 -1.10 10.36
C PRO A 57 -6.18 -0.61 9.50
N CYS A 58 -5.06 -1.34 9.52
CA CYS A 58 -3.95 -1.16 8.61
C CYS A 58 -4.41 -1.41 7.15
N LEU A 59 -5.26 -0.54 6.61
CA LEU A 59 -6.01 -0.72 5.37
C LEU A 59 -5.50 0.20 4.26
N LEU A 60 -4.49 1.02 4.55
CA LEU A 60 -3.99 2.04 3.60
C LEU A 60 -2.46 2.15 3.53
N LEU A 61 -1.70 1.34 4.28
CA LEU A 61 -0.23 1.34 4.17
C LEU A 61 0.34 0.15 3.38
N SER A 62 -0.44 -0.90 3.12
CA SER A 62 0.02 -2.06 2.34
C SER A 62 -0.13 -1.93 0.82
N GLY A 63 -0.60 -0.79 0.29
CA GLY A 63 -0.77 -0.57 -1.16
C GLY A 63 -0.36 0.80 -1.71
N LEU A 64 -0.02 1.78 -0.86
CA LEU A 64 0.29 3.15 -1.31
C LEU A 64 1.51 3.81 -0.62
N ALA A 65 2.12 3.17 0.37
CA ALA A 65 3.15 3.81 1.20
C ALA A 65 4.56 3.88 0.57
N ALA A 66 4.74 3.39 -0.65
CA ALA A 66 6.06 3.23 -1.24
C ALA A 66 6.35 4.11 -2.48
N VAL A 67 5.42 5.00 -2.86
CA VAL A 67 5.66 6.08 -3.86
C VAL A 67 5.83 7.47 -3.18
N GLY A 68 5.94 7.51 -1.86
CA GLY A 68 5.83 8.74 -1.07
C GLY A 68 7.13 9.35 -0.57
N VAL A 69 8.31 9.05 -1.14
CA VAL A 69 9.56 9.73 -0.73
C VAL A 69 10.38 10.10 -1.97
N VAL A 70 10.11 11.30 -2.50
CA VAL A 70 11.06 12.38 -2.84
C VAL A 70 10.26 13.40 -3.69
N GLY A 71 9.95 14.56 -3.11
CA GLY A 71 9.15 15.56 -3.84
C GLY A 71 8.80 16.84 -3.09
N ILE A 72 9.80 17.49 -2.47
CA ILE A 72 9.92 18.95 -2.30
C ILE A 72 8.82 19.67 -1.50
N ALA A 73 9.29 20.25 -0.39
CA ALA A 73 8.72 21.45 0.20
C ALA A 73 8.51 22.55 -0.84
N THR A 74 7.26 22.88 -1.14
CA THR A 74 6.85 24.26 -1.40
C THR A 74 5.67 24.63 -0.51
N LEU A 75 5.96 25.51 0.45
CA LEU A 75 4.98 26.35 1.12
C LEU A 75 4.14 27.08 0.08
N GLY A 76 2.84 26.78 0.01
CA GLY A 76 1.81 27.67 -0.53
C GLY A 76 0.97 28.23 0.61
N ILE A 77 1.40 29.35 1.18
CA ILE A 77 0.62 30.09 2.20
C ILE A 77 -0.59 30.71 1.50
N MET A 78 -1.79 30.15 1.69
CA MET A 78 -3.03 30.87 1.44
C MET A 78 -3.38 31.68 2.70
N ASN A 79 -3.14 32.99 2.63
CA ASN A 79 -3.66 33.96 3.58
C ASN A 79 -5.09 34.35 3.14
N PRO A 80 -6.13 34.24 3.98
CA PRO A 80 -7.42 34.86 3.72
C PRO A 80 -7.48 36.22 4.44
N GLY A 81 -7.67 37.31 3.70
CA GLY A 81 -8.03 38.60 4.30
C GLY A 81 -7.63 39.83 3.52
N ALA A 82 -8.47 40.24 2.56
CA ALA A 82 -8.73 41.64 2.24
C ALA A 82 -10.04 41.73 1.42
N ASP A 83 -11.13 42.07 2.11
CA ASP A 83 -12.36 42.67 1.56
C ASP A 83 -12.12 44.18 1.31
N PRO A 84 -13.03 44.98 0.70
CA PRO A 84 -14.21 44.68 -0.12
C PRO A 84 -14.25 45.55 -1.41
N ASN A 85 -15.35 45.44 -2.15
CA ASN A 85 -15.89 46.44 -3.09
C ASN A 85 -15.46 46.31 -4.56
N ASP A 86 -16.20 45.50 -5.33
CA ASP A 86 -16.91 46.11 -6.46
C ASP A 86 -18.18 45.33 -6.83
N ARG A 87 -19.20 46.12 -7.13
CA ARG A 87 -20.62 45.79 -7.26
C ARG A 87 -20.99 45.88 -8.72
N ALA A 88 -21.70 44.86 -9.21
CA ALA A 88 -22.73 44.84 -10.26
C ALA A 88 -22.70 43.46 -10.92
N GLU A 89 -23.78 42.78 -11.29
CA GLU A 89 -25.22 42.99 -11.27
C GLU A 89 -25.84 41.59 -11.47
N GLU A 90 -26.93 41.28 -10.79
CA GLU A 90 -27.87 40.23 -11.20
C GLU A 90 -28.72 40.77 -12.38
N PRO A 91 -29.30 39.94 -13.26
CA PRO A 91 -30.53 39.23 -12.88
C PRO A 91 -30.65 37.79 -13.46
N ALA A 92 -31.37 36.93 -12.74
CA ALA A 92 -32.05 35.75 -13.30
C ALA A 92 -33.47 36.17 -13.81
N PRO A 93 -34.38 35.28 -14.27
CA PRO A 93 -34.29 33.88 -14.73
C PRO A 93 -35.07 33.62 -16.07
N ALA A 94 -35.07 32.36 -16.56
CA ALA A 94 -36.26 31.56 -16.93
C ALA A 94 -36.14 30.66 -18.19
N ALA A 95 -36.68 29.44 -18.02
CA ALA A 95 -37.45 28.60 -18.97
C ALA A 95 -36.80 27.33 -19.56
N THR A 96 -37.12 26.20 -18.91
CA THR A 96 -37.70 24.94 -19.42
C THR A 96 -37.68 24.66 -20.92
N VAL A 97 -37.14 23.49 -21.35
CA VAL A 97 -37.88 22.37 -22.00
C VAL A 97 -37.11 21.06 -21.82
N ALA A 98 -37.81 20.00 -21.42
CA ALA A 98 -37.37 18.60 -21.44
C ALA A 98 -37.58 17.97 -22.82
N ALA A 99 -36.72 17.02 -23.22
CA ALA A 99 -37.12 16.00 -24.20
C ALA A 99 -36.34 14.70 -23.99
N VAL A 100 -37.13 13.68 -23.66
CA VAL A 100 -36.81 12.25 -23.60
C VAL A 100 -36.58 11.72 -25.02
N GLY A 101 -35.60 10.83 -25.18
CA GLY A 101 -35.43 10.01 -26.39
C GLY A 101 -34.78 8.68 -26.06
N THR A 102 -35.59 7.63 -25.89
CA THR A 102 -35.20 6.21 -25.85
C THR A 102 -35.29 5.58 -27.27
N PRO A 103 -34.82 4.33 -27.49
CA PRO A 103 -33.85 4.00 -28.53
C PRO A 103 -34.48 3.51 -29.85
N SER A 104 -33.71 3.61 -30.94
CA SER A 104 -33.97 2.88 -32.18
C SER A 104 -33.21 1.56 -32.19
N VAL A 105 -33.96 0.46 -32.17
CA VAL A 105 -33.50 -0.88 -32.53
C VAL A 105 -33.55 -1.00 -34.06
N VAL A 106 -32.44 -1.41 -34.67
CA VAL A 106 -32.41 -1.91 -36.05
C VAL A 106 -31.81 -3.31 -36.01
N THR A 107 -32.57 -4.28 -36.52
CA THR A 107 -32.17 -5.69 -36.66
C THR A 107 -32.12 -6.05 -38.15
N ALA A 108 -30.97 -6.55 -38.61
CA ALA A 108 -30.68 -7.38 -39.81
C ALA A 108 -29.20 -7.16 -40.21
N SER A 109 -28.38 -8.09 -40.71
CA SER A 109 -28.42 -9.54 -40.89
C SER A 109 -27.00 -9.98 -41.30
N VAL A 110 -26.57 -11.15 -40.82
CA VAL A 110 -25.63 -12.14 -41.40
C VAL A 110 -24.34 -11.64 -42.07
N GLY A 111 -23.21 -11.91 -41.39
CA GLY A 111 -21.89 -12.12 -41.99
C GLY A 111 -21.10 -13.07 -41.12
N THR A 112 -20.99 -14.34 -41.54
CA THR A 112 -20.12 -15.36 -40.94
C THR A 112 -18.66 -14.92 -41.04
N PRO A 113 -17.88 -14.81 -39.95
CA PRO A 113 -16.43 -14.79 -40.05
C PRO A 113 -15.95 -16.25 -40.05
N SER A 114 -15.25 -16.64 -41.12
CA SER A 114 -14.44 -17.85 -41.15
C SER A 114 -13.54 -17.88 -39.92
N GLN A 115 -13.68 -18.93 -39.10
CA GLN A 115 -12.66 -19.33 -38.15
C GLN A 115 -11.41 -19.75 -38.95
N GLN A 116 -10.48 -18.80 -39.07
CA GLN A 116 -9.10 -19.13 -39.31
C GLN A 116 -8.53 -19.51 -37.95
N THR A 117 -8.44 -20.82 -37.69
CA THR A 117 -7.71 -21.37 -36.57
C THR A 117 -6.26 -20.89 -36.69
N ALA A 118 -5.91 -19.86 -35.93
CA ALA A 118 -4.53 -19.62 -35.58
C ALA A 118 -4.15 -20.73 -34.63
N GLU A 119 -3.21 -21.58 -35.04
CA GLU A 119 -2.50 -22.47 -34.13
C GLU A 119 -1.76 -21.57 -33.14
N THR A 120 -2.36 -21.37 -31.96
CA THR A 120 -1.65 -20.86 -30.80
C THR A 120 -0.65 -21.94 -30.41
N THR A 121 0.61 -21.72 -30.72
CA THR A 121 1.71 -22.44 -30.09
C THR A 121 1.58 -22.19 -28.59
N GLU A 122 1.07 -23.16 -27.83
CA GLU A 122 1.11 -23.13 -26.37
C GLU A 122 2.58 -23.19 -25.96
N ASP A 123 3.17 -22.03 -25.73
CA ASP A 123 4.45 -21.92 -25.05
C ASP A 123 4.22 -22.41 -23.61
N THR A 124 4.70 -23.60 -23.27
CA THR A 124 4.49 -24.20 -21.95
C THR A 124 5.36 -23.46 -20.93
N TYR A 125 4.80 -22.42 -20.32
CA TYR A 125 5.45 -21.71 -19.22
C TYR A 125 5.81 -22.68 -18.08
N THR A 126 7.07 -22.65 -17.66
CA THR A 126 7.59 -23.45 -16.54
C THR A 126 8.27 -22.52 -15.55
N TYR A 127 7.87 -22.60 -14.29
CA TYR A 127 8.45 -21.81 -13.21
C TYR A 127 9.80 -22.36 -12.76
N GLU A 128 10.85 -21.55 -12.82
CA GLU A 128 12.22 -21.88 -12.37
C GLU A 128 12.69 -21.00 -11.19
N GLY A 129 11.77 -20.37 -10.46
CA GLY A 129 12.08 -19.50 -9.33
C GLY A 129 12.15 -20.23 -7.97
N PRO A 130 12.34 -19.48 -6.87
CA PRO A 130 12.36 -20.03 -5.52
C PRO A 130 10.99 -20.60 -5.10
N ASP A 131 10.99 -21.55 -4.15
CA ASP A 131 9.75 -22.00 -3.55
C ASP A 131 9.01 -20.84 -2.85
N TYR A 132 7.70 -20.76 -3.05
CA TYR A 132 6.85 -19.77 -2.40
C TYR A 132 5.44 -20.33 -2.13
N GLU A 133 4.72 -19.67 -1.23
CA GLU A 133 3.34 -19.96 -0.87
C GLU A 133 2.51 -18.69 -0.93
N VAL A 134 1.35 -18.73 -1.61
CA VAL A 134 0.33 -17.69 -1.47
C VAL A 134 -0.42 -17.95 -0.17
N VAL A 135 -0.19 -17.11 0.83
CA VAL A 135 -0.78 -17.24 2.18
C VAL A 135 -2.21 -16.72 2.20
N VAL A 136 -2.43 -15.54 1.61
CA VAL A 136 -3.74 -14.89 1.56
C VAL A 136 -3.93 -14.21 0.21
N VAL A 137 -5.16 -14.16 -0.27
CA VAL A 137 -5.58 -13.32 -1.40
C VAL A 137 -6.73 -12.44 -0.94
N ASP A 138 -6.51 -11.13 -0.91
CA ASP A 138 -7.54 -10.13 -0.67
C ASP A 138 -8.08 -9.67 -2.02
N SER A 139 -9.38 -9.85 -2.28
CA SER A 139 -9.97 -9.47 -3.56
C SER A 139 -10.51 -8.05 -3.58
N ALA A 140 -10.51 -7.45 -4.76
CA ALA A 140 -11.09 -6.13 -5.03
C ALA A 140 -10.55 -5.03 -4.10
N VAL A 141 -9.23 -5.04 -3.86
CA VAL A 141 -8.53 -4.05 -3.04
C VAL A 141 -8.43 -2.72 -3.77
N GLY A 142 -8.75 -1.65 -3.03
CA GLY A 142 -8.58 -0.28 -3.48
C GLY A 142 -9.54 0.14 -4.60
N PRO A 143 -9.39 1.38 -5.11
CA PRO A 143 -10.27 1.94 -6.13
C PRO A 143 -10.13 1.28 -7.51
N ALA A 144 -9.01 0.59 -7.77
CA ALA A 144 -8.80 -0.22 -8.97
C ALA A 144 -9.34 -1.65 -8.85
N ALA A 145 -9.88 -2.03 -7.68
CA ALA A 145 -10.43 -3.37 -7.42
C ALA A 145 -9.47 -4.51 -7.81
N LEU A 146 -8.20 -4.39 -7.42
CA LEU A 146 -7.16 -5.37 -7.72
C LEU A 146 -7.20 -6.53 -6.73
N ASP A 147 -6.85 -7.74 -7.17
CA ASP A 147 -6.53 -8.82 -6.23
C ASP A 147 -5.13 -8.56 -5.63
N GLN A 148 -5.02 -8.69 -4.31
CA GLN A 148 -3.77 -8.56 -3.57
C GLN A 148 -3.34 -9.92 -3.03
N TYR A 149 -2.18 -10.37 -3.50
CA TYR A 149 -1.56 -11.62 -3.09
C TYR A 149 -0.55 -11.36 -1.98
N TRP A 150 -0.70 -12.08 -0.87
CA TRP A 150 0.30 -12.14 0.19
C TRP A 150 1.12 -13.42 0.03
N ILE A 151 2.40 -13.26 -0.24
CA ILE A 151 3.30 -14.34 -0.59
C ILE A 151 4.34 -14.53 0.52
N TYR A 152 4.46 -15.75 0.98
CA TYR A 152 5.53 -16.17 1.85
C TYR A 152 6.60 -16.92 1.07
N THR A 153 7.86 -16.55 1.28
CA THR A 153 9.01 -17.36 0.86
C THR A 153 10.14 -17.26 1.87
N PRO A 154 10.64 -18.39 2.41
CA PRO A 154 11.83 -18.38 3.26
C PRO A 154 13.13 -18.33 2.44
N ALA A 155 13.05 -18.42 1.11
CA ALA A 155 14.20 -18.62 0.23
C ALA A 155 14.89 -17.32 -0.18
N ILE A 156 14.24 -16.17 0.02
CA ILE A 156 14.79 -14.86 -0.35
C ILE A 156 15.25 -14.14 0.91
N GLU A 157 16.55 -13.89 1.01
CA GLU A 157 17.09 -12.94 1.97
C GLU A 157 17.11 -11.56 1.30
N GLY A 158 16.40 -10.56 1.86
CA GLY A 158 16.20 -9.26 1.19
C GLY A 158 17.48 -8.52 0.78
N SER A 159 18.65 -8.86 1.35
CA SER A 159 19.94 -8.17 1.12
C SER A 159 20.90 -9.01 0.30
N ALA A 160 20.53 -10.24 -0.03
CA ALA A 160 21.34 -11.10 -0.87
C ALA A 160 21.38 -10.56 -2.30
N ALA A 161 22.52 -10.79 -2.97
CA ALA A 161 22.64 -10.54 -4.39
C ALA A 161 21.62 -11.40 -5.14
N GLY A 162 20.81 -10.77 -6.02
CA GLY A 162 19.80 -11.47 -6.81
C GLY A 162 18.41 -11.59 -6.18
N HIS A 163 18.16 -11.03 -4.99
CA HIS A 163 16.82 -11.07 -4.37
C HIS A 163 15.72 -10.51 -5.28
N ARG A 164 16.03 -9.48 -6.09
CA ARG A 164 15.10 -8.87 -7.06
C ARG A 164 14.72 -9.83 -8.16
N ASP A 165 15.69 -10.53 -8.75
CA ASP A 165 15.43 -11.49 -9.83
C ASP A 165 14.57 -12.65 -9.31
N GLN A 166 14.81 -13.10 -8.08
CA GLN A 166 14.00 -14.10 -7.40
C GLN A 166 12.57 -13.62 -7.14
N ALA A 167 12.41 -12.39 -6.63
CA ALA A 167 11.10 -11.78 -6.39
C ALA A 167 10.33 -11.57 -7.70
N LYS A 168 11.00 -11.09 -8.76
CA LYS A 168 10.42 -10.96 -10.10
C LYS A 168 9.98 -12.30 -10.67
N ALA A 169 10.75 -13.37 -10.46
CA ALA A 169 10.34 -14.70 -10.90
C ALA A 169 9.03 -15.13 -10.23
N ILE A 170 8.86 -14.90 -8.92
CA ILE A 170 7.59 -15.15 -8.21
C ILE A 170 6.45 -14.32 -8.82
N ILE A 171 6.66 -13.02 -9.03
CA ILE A 171 5.64 -12.11 -9.58
C ILE A 171 5.26 -12.51 -11.02
N GLN A 172 6.24 -12.91 -11.83
CA GLN A 172 6.03 -13.41 -13.19
C GLN A 172 5.18 -14.69 -13.20
N ASP A 173 5.44 -15.62 -12.28
CA ASP A 173 4.65 -16.85 -12.14
C ASP A 173 3.22 -16.56 -11.68
N LEU A 174 3.04 -15.60 -10.75
CA LEU A 174 1.71 -15.12 -10.37
C LEU A 174 0.96 -14.51 -11.56
N ALA A 175 1.64 -13.71 -12.39
CA ALA A 175 1.02 -13.09 -13.56
C ALA A 175 0.51 -14.14 -14.56
N HIS A 176 1.32 -15.17 -14.84
CA HIS A 176 0.91 -16.30 -15.67
C HIS A 176 -0.24 -17.11 -15.05
N LYS A 177 -0.20 -17.38 -13.74
CA LYS A 177 -1.26 -18.12 -13.03
C LYS A 177 -2.57 -17.34 -12.99
N ALA A 178 -2.51 -16.02 -12.82
CA ALA A 178 -3.66 -15.13 -12.81
C ALA A 178 -4.16 -14.81 -14.23
N GLY A 179 -3.33 -14.99 -15.25
CA GLY A 179 -3.60 -14.52 -16.61
C GLY A 179 -3.71 -12.99 -16.70
N SER A 180 -3.06 -12.28 -15.80
CA SER A 180 -3.11 -10.81 -15.69
C SER A 180 -1.86 -10.31 -14.97
N ASP A 181 -1.35 -9.16 -15.39
CA ASP A 181 -0.31 -8.39 -14.71
C ASP A 181 -0.89 -7.33 -13.76
N LYS A 182 -2.22 -7.17 -13.72
CA LYS A 182 -2.93 -6.20 -12.88
C LYS A 182 -3.34 -6.80 -11.55
N PHE A 183 -2.41 -6.81 -10.61
CA PHE A 183 -2.60 -7.27 -9.25
C PHE A 183 -1.63 -6.57 -8.31
N ILE A 184 -1.83 -6.74 -7.01
CA ILE A 184 -0.87 -6.35 -5.98
C ILE A 184 -0.21 -7.63 -5.46
N ALA A 185 1.10 -7.61 -5.25
CA ALA A 185 1.82 -8.72 -4.63
C ALA A 185 2.72 -8.21 -3.51
N GLN A 186 2.63 -8.84 -2.34
CA GLN A 186 3.46 -8.56 -1.18
C GLN A 186 4.26 -9.79 -0.80
N ILE A 187 5.59 -9.73 -0.95
CA ILE A 187 6.49 -10.86 -0.70
C ILE A 187 7.17 -10.68 0.65
N VAL A 188 6.96 -11.64 1.55
CA VAL A 188 7.48 -11.63 2.91
C VAL A 188 8.18 -12.94 3.28
N THR A 189 9.08 -12.89 4.25
CA THR A 189 9.82 -14.05 4.78
C THR A 189 9.27 -14.57 6.11
N ASP A 190 8.23 -13.95 6.65
CA ASP A 190 7.47 -14.42 7.82
C ASP A 190 5.96 -14.38 7.48
N LYS A 191 5.30 -15.54 7.63
CA LYS A 191 3.86 -15.67 7.34
C LYS A 191 2.99 -14.81 8.25
N GLU A 192 3.44 -14.53 9.47
CA GLU A 192 2.67 -13.69 10.37
C GLU A 192 2.58 -12.25 9.87
N ILE A 193 3.55 -11.76 9.10
CA ILE A 193 3.43 -10.46 8.43
C ILE A 193 2.26 -10.50 7.44
N ALA A 194 2.20 -11.52 6.58
CA ALA A 194 1.12 -11.68 5.62
C ALA A 194 -0.26 -11.76 6.30
N LEU A 195 -0.37 -12.52 7.40
CA LEU A 195 -1.62 -12.67 8.14
C LEU A 195 -2.03 -11.41 8.92
N ALA A 196 -1.04 -10.67 9.43
CA ALA A 196 -1.25 -9.45 10.19
C ALA A 196 -1.47 -8.22 9.30
N GLU A 197 -1.06 -8.23 8.04
CA GLU A 197 -1.23 -7.07 7.15
C GLU A 197 -2.31 -7.27 6.08
N SER A 198 -2.78 -8.52 5.91
CA SER A 198 -3.91 -8.82 5.04
C SER A 198 -5.23 -8.32 5.62
N ILE A 199 -6.04 -7.72 4.74
CA ILE A 199 -7.35 -7.14 5.07
C ILE A 199 -8.29 -8.19 5.63
N SER A 200 -8.34 -9.36 5.00
CA SER A 200 -9.29 -10.43 5.34
C SER A 200 -8.90 -11.20 6.61
N THR A 201 -7.62 -11.21 7.00
CA THR A 201 -7.14 -11.96 8.17
C THR A 201 -6.80 -11.10 9.38
N TYR A 202 -6.62 -9.79 9.22
CA TYR A 202 -6.22 -8.86 10.29
C TYR A 202 -7.03 -9.02 11.58
N GLU A 203 -8.37 -8.96 11.49
CA GLU A 203 -9.22 -9.02 12.69
C GLU A 203 -9.06 -10.33 13.46
N ALA A 204 -8.94 -11.45 12.75
CA ALA A 204 -8.73 -12.75 13.35
C ALA A 204 -7.33 -12.86 13.99
N PHE A 205 -6.32 -12.32 13.31
CA PHE A 205 -4.95 -12.26 13.80
C PHE A 205 -4.85 -11.45 15.09
N VAL A 206 -5.39 -10.22 15.10
CA VAL A 206 -5.46 -9.36 16.29
C VAL A 206 -6.21 -10.06 17.42
N LYS A 207 -7.34 -10.71 17.14
CA LYS A 207 -8.10 -11.43 18.16
C LYS A 207 -7.33 -12.58 18.79
N GLN A 208 -6.49 -13.26 18.01
CA GLN A 208 -5.69 -14.40 18.46
C GLN A 208 -4.44 -13.96 19.23
N HIS A 209 -3.76 -12.91 18.77
CA HIS A 209 -2.44 -12.51 19.28
C HIS A 209 -2.49 -11.29 20.21
N GLY A 210 -3.52 -10.46 20.10
CA GLY A 210 -3.68 -9.19 20.82
C GLY A 210 -3.08 -7.99 20.08
N ASP A 211 -3.64 -6.81 20.33
CA ASP A 211 -3.17 -5.54 19.73
C ASP A 211 -1.69 -5.27 20.03
N ASP A 212 -1.24 -5.56 21.26
CA ASP A 212 0.16 -5.35 21.66
C ASP A 212 1.14 -6.15 20.81
N TYR A 213 0.77 -7.38 20.42
CA TYR A 213 1.60 -8.23 19.57
C TYR A 213 1.72 -7.65 18.16
N VAL A 214 0.61 -7.20 17.59
CA VAL A 214 0.60 -6.58 16.26
C VAL A 214 1.42 -5.28 16.26
N VAL A 215 1.25 -4.42 17.27
CA VAL A 215 1.93 -3.12 17.31
C VAL A 215 3.42 -3.22 17.64
N ASN A 216 3.86 -4.26 18.33
CA ASN A 216 5.26 -4.38 18.75
C ASN A 216 6.03 -5.44 17.97
N ASP A 217 5.50 -6.66 17.90
CA ASP A 217 6.21 -7.80 17.34
C ASP A 217 6.11 -7.85 15.82
N ILE A 218 4.93 -7.62 15.24
CA ILE A 218 4.77 -7.62 13.77
C ILE A 218 5.55 -6.49 13.11
N LEU A 219 5.52 -5.28 13.67
CA LEU A 219 6.30 -4.16 13.13
C LEU A 219 7.82 -4.45 13.14
N GLU A 220 8.34 -5.16 14.15
CA GLU A 220 9.75 -5.56 14.17
C GLU A 220 10.06 -6.62 13.10
N LYS A 221 9.12 -7.54 12.86
CA LYS A 221 9.24 -8.54 11.80
C LYS A 221 9.23 -7.89 10.42
N GLU A 222 8.35 -6.94 10.14
CA GLU A 222 8.24 -6.25 8.84
C GLU A 222 9.56 -5.63 8.38
N VAL A 223 10.30 -4.99 9.30
CA VAL A 223 11.56 -4.30 8.99
C VAL A 223 12.58 -5.22 8.32
N THR A 224 12.57 -6.50 8.67
CA THR A 224 13.51 -7.50 8.16
C THR A 224 12.86 -8.55 7.27
N GLY A 225 11.53 -8.67 7.34
CA GLY A 225 10.76 -9.71 6.72
C GLY A 225 10.09 -9.32 5.42
N TRP A 226 10.05 -8.04 5.07
CA TRP A 226 9.50 -7.60 3.78
C TRP A 226 10.55 -7.61 2.68
N VAL A 227 10.30 -8.38 1.62
CA VAL A 227 11.24 -8.56 0.50
C VAL A 227 10.92 -7.59 -0.62
N ALA A 228 9.67 -7.60 -1.09
CA ALA A 228 9.25 -6.80 -2.23
C ALA A 228 7.74 -6.49 -2.18
N ALA A 229 7.36 -5.40 -2.82
CA ALA A 229 5.99 -5.08 -3.15
C ALA A 229 5.88 -4.87 -4.66
N TYR A 230 4.78 -5.29 -5.27
CA TYR A 230 4.46 -5.00 -6.67
C TYR A 230 3.03 -4.52 -6.78
N THR A 231 2.82 -3.50 -7.59
CA THR A 231 1.50 -2.98 -7.93
C THR A 231 1.42 -2.85 -9.45
N GLY A 232 0.52 -3.62 -10.05
CA GLY A 232 0.21 -3.56 -11.47
C GLY A 232 -1.18 -3.02 -11.74
N GLY A 233 -1.27 -2.06 -12.66
CA GLY A 233 -2.54 -1.52 -13.15
C GLY A 233 -3.20 -0.47 -12.26
N PHE A 234 -2.45 0.18 -11.36
CA PHE A 234 -2.94 1.29 -10.52
C PHE A 234 -2.10 2.55 -10.72
N ASP A 235 -2.77 3.64 -11.07
CA ASP A 235 -2.16 4.97 -11.22
C ASP A 235 -2.33 5.75 -9.91
N SER A 236 -1.20 6.03 -9.25
CA SER A 236 -1.17 6.68 -7.94
C SER A 236 -1.48 8.18 -7.99
N GLU A 237 -1.30 8.83 -9.15
CA GLU A 237 -1.62 10.26 -9.32
C GLU A 237 -3.12 10.48 -9.42
N THR A 238 -3.82 9.59 -10.12
CA THR A 238 -5.27 9.67 -10.38
C THR A 238 -6.09 8.85 -9.40
N GLY A 239 -5.48 7.86 -8.73
CA GLY A 239 -6.16 6.93 -7.84
C GLY A 239 -7.09 5.96 -8.59
N ALA A 240 -6.79 5.65 -9.84
CA ALA A 240 -7.63 4.83 -10.72
C ALA A 240 -6.89 3.65 -11.32
N ALA A 241 -7.64 2.69 -11.87
CA ALA A 241 -7.06 1.63 -12.68
C ALA A 241 -6.45 2.23 -13.96
N SER A 242 -5.29 1.72 -14.39
CA SER A 242 -4.56 2.21 -15.56
C SER A 242 -3.84 1.08 -16.29
N ASP A 243 -3.51 1.35 -17.55
CA ASP A 243 -2.72 0.48 -18.43
C ASP A 243 -1.37 1.11 -18.80
N ALA A 244 -1.11 2.33 -18.35
CA ALA A 244 0.15 3.03 -18.58
C ALA A 244 1.30 2.30 -17.88
N ASP A 245 2.50 2.34 -18.46
CA ASP A 245 3.68 1.67 -17.88
C ASP A 245 4.00 2.17 -16.46
N SER A 246 3.72 3.45 -16.17
CA SER A 246 3.85 4.05 -14.83
C SER A 246 2.89 3.49 -13.78
N ALA A 247 1.90 2.68 -14.19
CA ALA A 247 0.99 1.98 -13.30
C ALA A 247 1.50 0.58 -12.89
N PHE A 248 2.72 0.22 -13.30
CA PHE A 248 3.37 -1.05 -13.02
C PHE A 248 4.71 -0.81 -12.33
N GLU A 249 4.72 -0.95 -11.01
CA GLU A 249 5.88 -0.66 -10.19
C GLU A 249 6.19 -1.83 -9.27
N ALA A 250 7.49 -2.14 -9.16
CA ALA A 250 8.04 -3.00 -8.14
C ALA A 250 8.94 -2.22 -7.18
N LEU A 251 8.85 -2.57 -5.91
CA LEU A 251 9.54 -1.93 -4.80
C LEU A 251 10.35 -2.98 -4.07
N TRP A 252 11.63 -2.69 -3.84
CA TRP A 252 12.60 -3.61 -3.27
C TRP A 252 12.96 -3.16 -1.86
N TRP A 253 12.79 -4.05 -0.89
CA TRP A 253 12.99 -3.79 0.54
C TRP A 253 12.34 -2.46 1.02
N PRO A 254 11.01 -2.39 1.14
CA PRO A 254 10.30 -1.14 1.41
C PRO A 254 10.56 -0.52 2.80
N TYR A 255 11.08 -1.28 3.77
CA TYR A 255 11.41 -0.82 5.12
C TYR A 255 12.89 -0.46 5.34
N GLY A 256 13.71 -0.53 4.30
CA GLY A 256 15.16 -0.35 4.35
C GLY A 256 15.61 0.77 3.41
N ASP A 257 16.68 0.53 2.65
CA ASP A 257 17.07 1.38 1.53
C ASP A 257 16.17 1.07 0.34
N THR A 258 14.95 1.62 0.36
CA THR A 258 13.92 1.35 -0.64
C THR A 258 14.37 1.79 -2.03
N GLU A 259 14.27 0.88 -2.98
CA GLU A 259 14.45 1.16 -4.40
C GLU A 259 13.18 0.81 -5.16
N SER A 260 12.81 1.62 -6.14
CA SER A 260 11.68 1.36 -7.03
C SER A 260 12.14 1.08 -8.46
N GLU A 261 11.32 0.35 -9.19
CA GLU A 261 11.52 0.01 -10.59
C GLU A 261 10.17 -0.03 -11.32
N GLU A 262 10.04 0.75 -12.39
CA GLU A 262 8.94 0.58 -13.35
C GLU A 262 9.19 -0.72 -14.12
N TRP A 263 8.36 -1.72 -13.86
CA TRP A 263 8.53 -3.06 -14.43
C TRP A 263 7.19 -3.79 -14.48
N ARG A 264 6.99 -4.52 -15.59
CA ARG A 264 5.74 -5.23 -15.90
C ARG A 264 6.05 -6.70 -16.22
N PRO A 265 5.47 -7.67 -15.50
CA PRO A 265 5.59 -9.08 -15.84
C PRO A 265 4.78 -9.42 -17.09
N ALA A 266 5.17 -10.44 -17.83
CA ALA A 266 4.31 -11.00 -18.88
C ALA A 266 3.22 -11.88 -18.24
N ALA A 267 1.98 -11.79 -18.73
CA ALA A 267 0.87 -12.64 -18.30
C ALA A 267 0.60 -13.75 -19.31
#